data_AF-A0ABD7WR86-F1
#
_entry.id   AF-A0ABD7WR86-F1
#
_cell.length_a   1.000
_cell.length_b   1.000
_cell.length_c   1.000
_cell.angle_alpha   90.00
_cell.angle_beta   90.00
_cell.angle_gamma   90.00
#
_symmetry.space_group_name_H-M   'P 1'
#
loop_
_entity.id
_entity.type
_entity.pdbx_description
1 polymer ?
#
loop_
_entity_poly.entity_id
_entity_poly.type
_entity_poly.pdbx_seq_one_letter_code
_entity_poly.pdbx_strand_id
1 'polypeptide(L)'
;MIIKGKYNRSKFNNTVWYRIDYEQLEKLMPSDEFEELEDVNLTERASQIEAAEPVTVKASLTETTAKNTNHIKREEGAYDDYVQTLEAVFIARRNREMYPSASDLKHMYEVAKSEIPIETALSGLHEAFDHYVPKYSGDTIRAFAYIKQHLFYKHYVTSQRTLASQQTEKPISYASKKRVVRKELTPDWLRENEEAAPLAPAFKDDAHFEEEKKKLAESLRKLEQELKNN
;
A
#
# COMPACT_ATOMS: atom_id res chain seq x y z
N MET A 1 -3.84 30.89 42.03
CA MET A 1 -2.45 30.40 41.86
C MET A 1 -2.21 29.68 40.52
N ILE A 2 -3.21 29.52 39.65
CA ILE A 2 -2.99 29.17 38.24
C ILE A 2 -3.98 29.99 37.41
N ILE A 3 -3.49 30.74 36.42
CA ILE A 3 -4.31 31.52 35.49
C ILE A 3 -4.58 30.67 34.24
N LYS A 4 -5.86 30.53 33.90
CA LYS A 4 -6.32 29.83 32.70
C LYS A 4 -6.47 30.82 31.55
N GLY A 5 -5.75 30.61 30.46
CA GLY A 5 -5.89 31.44 29.26
C GLY A 5 -6.12 30.63 27.99
N LYS A 6 -7.06 31.08 27.16
CA LYS A 6 -7.25 30.58 25.80
C LYS A 6 -6.37 31.38 24.85
N TYR A 7 -5.09 31.02 24.77
CA TYR A 7 -4.13 31.71 23.90
C TYR A 7 -4.17 31.20 22.45
N ASN A 8 -4.95 30.14 22.17
CA ASN A 8 -5.14 29.64 20.82
C ASN A 8 -6.43 30.23 20.22
N ARG A 9 -6.31 31.08 19.20
CA ARG A 9 -7.47 31.65 18.46
C ARG A 9 -7.99 30.72 17.35
N SER A 10 -7.29 29.62 17.08
CA SER A 10 -7.70 28.63 16.06
C SER A 10 -8.83 27.73 16.59
N LYS A 11 -9.91 27.58 15.81
CA LYS A 11 -11.12 26.85 16.20
C LYS A 11 -10.95 25.34 16.38
N PHE A 12 -9.81 24.78 15.96
CA PHE A 12 -9.57 23.34 15.97
C PHE A 12 -8.79 22.83 17.17
N ASN A 13 -8.13 23.72 17.94
CA ASN A 13 -7.29 23.32 19.05
C ASN A 13 -7.85 23.83 20.39
N ASN A 14 -8.46 22.93 21.16
CA ASN A 14 -8.99 23.21 22.50
C ASN A 14 -7.93 23.13 23.62
N THR A 15 -6.64 23.21 23.26
CA THR A 15 -5.56 23.17 24.25
C THR A 15 -5.67 24.36 25.20
N VAL A 16 -5.87 24.06 26.47
CA VAL A 16 -5.91 25.05 27.55
C VAL A 16 -4.51 25.19 28.11
N TRP A 17 -4.02 26.42 28.13
CA TRP A 17 -2.73 26.73 28.74
C TRP A 17 -2.94 27.34 30.12
N TYR A 18 -2.08 26.92 31.02
CA TYR A 18 -2.05 27.36 32.41
C TYR A 18 -0.74 28.11 32.64
N ARG A 19 -0.81 29.23 33.34
CA ARG A 19 0.36 29.98 33.83
C ARG A 19 0.28 30.12 35.33
N ILE A 20 1.44 30.12 35.98
CA ILE A 20 1.53 30.36 37.42
C ILE A 20 1.33 31.85 37.66
N ASP A 21 0.46 32.18 38.61
CA ASP A 21 0.27 33.54 39.08
C ASP A 21 1.30 33.82 40.18
N TYR A 22 2.41 34.46 39.81
CA TYR A 22 3.52 34.69 40.73
C TYR A 22 3.17 35.66 41.86
N GLU A 23 2.27 36.62 41.64
CA GLU A 23 1.82 37.55 42.69
C GLU A 23 1.00 36.83 43.77
N GLN A 24 0.19 35.85 43.37
CA GLN A 24 -0.53 35.01 44.32
C GLN A 24 0.38 33.98 45.01
N LEU A 25 1.39 33.50 44.31
CA LEU A 25 2.41 32.61 44.87
C LEU A 25 3.27 33.32 45.91
N GLU A 26 3.66 34.57 45.66
CA GLU A 26 4.44 35.40 46.58
C GLU A 26 3.66 35.74 47.86
N LYS A 27 2.35 35.95 47.78
CA LYS A 27 1.49 36.09 48.97
C LYS A 27 1.39 34.81 49.82
N LEU A 28 1.58 33.65 49.21
CA LEU A 28 1.53 32.35 49.89
C LEU A 28 2.90 31.91 50.40
N MET A 29 3.97 32.51 49.91
CA MET A 29 5.34 32.32 50.40
C MET A 29 5.91 33.66 50.86
N PRO A 30 5.48 34.20 52.02
CA PRO A 30 6.13 35.36 52.61
C PRO A 30 7.61 35.06 52.82
N SER A 31 8.45 35.96 52.32
CA SER A 31 9.87 35.82 52.02
C SER A 31 10.81 35.77 53.24
N ASP A 32 10.36 35.26 54.39
CA ASP A 32 11.10 35.30 55.66
C ASP A 32 11.91 34.02 55.97
N GLU A 33 12.10 33.11 55.01
CA GLU A 33 12.87 31.87 55.20
C GLU A 33 13.90 31.57 54.09
N PHE A 34 14.55 32.60 53.51
CA PHE A 34 15.77 32.38 52.74
C PHE A 34 16.85 33.42 53.08
N GLU A 35 17.65 33.07 54.09
CA GLU A 35 18.98 33.62 54.32
C GLU A 35 19.86 33.37 53.08
N GLU A 36 20.30 34.48 52.48
CA GLU A 36 21.68 34.74 52.08
C GLU A 36 22.38 33.65 51.25
N LEU A 37 22.34 33.75 49.92
CA LEU A 37 23.51 33.46 49.08
C LEU A 37 23.56 34.39 47.86
N GLU A 38 24.74 34.96 47.68
CA GLU A 38 25.09 36.14 46.91
C GLU A 38 24.97 36.02 45.39
N ASP A 39 24.83 37.20 44.77
CA ASP A 39 24.85 37.48 43.34
C ASP A 39 26.11 36.94 42.64
N VAL A 40 25.94 36.18 41.55
CA VAL A 40 27.00 36.06 40.53
C VAL A 40 26.42 36.24 39.13
N ASN A 41 26.61 37.45 38.64
CA ASN A 41 26.45 37.89 37.26
C ASN A 41 27.58 37.28 36.40
N LEU A 42 27.31 36.61 35.27
CA LEU A 42 28.31 36.40 34.19
C LEU A 42 27.74 35.81 32.89
N THR A 43 27.53 36.72 31.93
CA THR A 43 28.01 36.73 30.54
C THR A 43 28.69 35.47 29.96
N GLU A 44 28.22 35.09 28.76
CA GLU A 44 28.85 34.35 27.65
C GLU A 44 30.27 33.79 27.82
N ARG A 45 30.44 32.46 27.71
CA ARG A 45 31.56 31.85 26.96
C ARG A 45 31.38 30.37 26.66
N ALA A 46 31.60 30.03 25.39
CA ALA A 46 31.78 28.66 24.90
C ALA A 46 33.08 28.04 25.42
N SER A 47 33.04 26.75 25.78
CA SER A 47 34.00 25.67 25.43
C SER A 47 34.01 24.56 26.50
N GLN A 48 33.66 23.33 26.07
CA GLN A 48 34.43 22.08 26.26
C GLN A 48 34.96 21.73 27.68
N ILE A 49 34.51 20.59 28.24
CA ILE A 49 35.32 19.41 28.68
C ILE A 49 34.51 18.48 29.63
N GLU A 50 34.50 17.20 29.22
CA GLU A 50 34.54 15.90 29.93
C GLU A 50 33.99 15.67 31.37
N ALA A 51 33.13 14.64 31.43
CA ALA A 51 33.11 13.48 32.34
C ALA A 51 33.35 13.63 33.86
N ALA A 52 32.26 13.51 34.64
CA ALA A 52 32.16 12.65 35.85
C ALA A 52 30.69 12.54 36.33
N GLU A 53 30.29 11.36 36.81
CA GLU A 53 28.93 10.86 37.08
C GLU A 53 28.34 11.25 38.49
N PRO A 54 27.25 10.64 39.02
CA PRO A 54 25.83 10.96 38.76
C PRO A 54 25.04 11.22 40.07
N VAL A 55 24.35 12.36 40.21
CA VAL A 55 23.46 12.56 41.38
C VAL A 55 22.11 11.90 41.13
N THR A 56 21.92 10.78 41.82
CA THR A 56 20.71 9.96 41.81
C THR A 56 19.60 10.66 42.59
N VAL A 57 18.58 11.17 41.90
CA VAL A 57 17.31 11.55 42.56
C VAL A 57 16.25 10.51 42.23
N LYS A 58 16.04 9.60 43.17
CA LYS A 58 14.91 8.66 43.20
C LYS A 58 13.61 9.42 43.44
N ALA A 59 12.95 9.84 42.38
CA ALA A 59 11.53 10.17 42.42
C ALA A 59 10.85 9.54 41.20
N SER A 60 10.52 8.25 41.32
CA SER A 60 9.70 7.55 40.34
C SER A 60 8.27 8.07 40.46
N LEU A 61 7.94 9.06 39.65
CA LEU A 61 6.56 9.43 39.36
C LEU A 61 5.98 8.35 38.46
N THR A 62 4.99 7.61 38.96
CA THR A 62 4.26 6.62 38.16
C THR A 62 3.31 7.36 37.21
N GLU A 63 3.82 7.71 36.03
CA GLU A 63 3.05 8.27 34.93
C GLU A 63 2.03 7.25 34.41
N THR A 64 0.85 7.24 35.01
CA THR A 64 -0.31 6.41 34.60
C THR A 64 -1.11 7.07 33.46
N THR A 65 -0.43 7.68 32.49
CA THR A 65 -1.09 8.29 31.30
C THR A 65 -0.41 7.94 29.97
N ALA A 66 0.42 6.89 29.92
CA ALA A 66 1.19 6.52 28.72
C ALA A 66 0.48 5.59 27.73
N LYS A 67 -0.81 5.26 27.92
CA LYS A 67 -1.48 4.24 27.08
C LYS A 67 -2.00 4.73 25.72
N ASN A 68 -2.23 6.03 25.52
CA ASN A 68 -2.80 6.55 24.26
C ASN A 68 -1.77 7.16 23.26
N THR A 69 -0.51 7.37 23.66
CA THR A 69 0.51 7.99 22.79
C THR A 69 1.33 6.96 22.01
N ASN A 70 1.34 5.69 22.44
CA ASN A 70 2.15 4.64 21.80
C ASN A 70 1.50 4.01 20.57
N HIS A 71 0.17 4.13 20.40
CA HIS A 71 -0.52 3.56 19.25
C HIS A 71 -0.24 4.34 17.97
N ILE A 72 -0.19 5.68 18.04
CA ILE A 72 0.08 6.54 16.87
C ILE A 72 1.48 6.29 16.31
N LYS A 73 2.50 6.22 17.18
CA LYS A 73 3.89 6.00 16.75
C LYS A 73 4.14 4.61 16.17
N ARG A 74 3.40 3.59 16.61
CA ARG A 74 3.59 2.22 16.15
C ARG A 74 2.98 1.97 14.77
N GLU A 75 1.83 2.59 14.49
CA GLU A 75 1.19 2.51 13.17
C GLU A 75 1.97 3.30 12.11
N GLU A 76 2.53 4.46 12.47
CA GLU A 76 3.38 5.26 11.57
C GLU A 76 4.60 4.47 11.05
N GLY A 77 5.24 3.66 11.90
CA GLY A 77 6.41 2.87 11.51
C GLY A 77 6.12 1.77 10.48
N ALA A 78 4.94 1.13 10.53
CA ALA A 78 4.59 0.07 9.57
C ALA A 78 4.27 0.63 8.18
N TYR A 79 3.67 1.82 8.12
CA TYR A 79 3.45 2.52 6.84
C TYR A 79 4.75 3.06 6.26
N ASP A 80 5.75 3.34 7.10
CA ASP A 80 7.02 3.88 6.64
C ASP A 80 7.78 2.88 5.75
N ASP A 81 7.90 1.61 6.18
CA ASP A 81 8.54 0.55 5.38
C ASP A 81 7.82 0.36 4.02
N TYR A 82 6.48 0.42 4.03
CA TYR A 82 5.66 0.34 2.83
C TYR A 82 5.94 1.50 1.86
N VAL A 83 6.03 2.72 2.38
CA VAL A 83 6.28 3.90 1.56
C VAL A 83 7.72 3.91 1.04
N GLN A 84 8.71 3.54 1.85
CA GLN A 84 10.11 3.47 1.44
C GLN A 84 10.32 2.47 0.27
N THR A 85 9.67 1.30 0.33
CA THR A 85 9.76 0.32 -0.77
C THR A 85 9.11 0.83 -2.05
N LEU A 86 7.93 1.48 -1.97
CA LEU A 86 7.28 2.11 -3.12
C LEU A 86 8.11 3.26 -3.70
N GLU A 87 8.69 4.09 -2.84
CA GLU A 87 9.55 5.20 -3.22
C GLU A 87 10.76 4.71 -4.01
N ALA A 88 11.46 3.69 -3.52
CA ALA A 88 12.63 3.14 -4.20
C ALA A 88 12.29 2.67 -5.63
N VAL A 89 11.18 1.97 -5.81
CA VAL A 89 10.73 1.50 -7.13
C VAL A 89 10.28 2.67 -8.01
N PHE A 90 9.61 3.67 -7.45
CA PHE A 90 9.19 4.86 -8.19
C PHE A 90 10.41 5.65 -8.71
N ILE A 91 11.43 5.86 -7.88
CA ILE A 91 12.68 6.52 -8.28
C ILE A 91 13.38 5.70 -9.36
N ALA A 92 13.53 4.39 -9.14
CA ALA A 92 14.20 3.48 -10.07
C ALA A 92 13.53 3.51 -11.47
N ARG A 93 12.20 3.51 -11.53
CA ARG A 93 11.48 3.52 -12.82
C ARG A 93 11.49 4.87 -13.50
N ARG A 94 11.52 5.97 -12.75
CA ARG A 94 11.54 7.33 -13.29
C ARG A 94 12.87 7.69 -13.96
N ASN A 95 13.95 6.92 -13.69
CA ASN A 95 15.31 7.17 -14.20
C ASN A 95 15.75 8.62 -14.01
N ARG A 96 15.34 9.23 -12.89
CA ARG A 96 15.65 10.60 -12.53
C ARG A 96 16.23 10.57 -11.13
N GLU A 97 17.45 11.07 -10.96
CA GLU A 97 18.18 11.14 -9.68
C GLU A 97 17.53 12.08 -8.64
N MET A 98 16.26 12.43 -8.84
CA MET A 98 15.53 13.35 -7.98
C MET A 98 14.55 12.57 -7.13
N TYR A 99 14.67 12.74 -5.81
CA TYR A 99 13.73 12.23 -4.83
C TYR A 99 12.28 12.68 -5.14
N PRO A 100 11.27 11.89 -4.74
CA PRO A 100 9.87 12.25 -4.86
C PRO A 100 9.57 13.58 -4.16
N SER A 101 8.57 14.31 -4.66
CA SER A 101 8.11 15.52 -3.99
C SER A 101 7.47 15.17 -2.64
N ALA A 102 7.47 16.11 -1.69
CA ALA A 102 6.70 15.95 -0.45
C ALA A 102 5.20 15.68 -0.72
N SER A 103 4.67 16.15 -1.85
CA SER A 103 3.30 15.79 -2.28
C SER A 103 3.19 14.33 -2.72
N ASP A 104 4.22 13.79 -3.36
CA ASP A 104 4.24 12.39 -3.80
C ASP A 104 4.28 11.46 -2.58
N LEU A 105 5.11 11.78 -1.57
CA LEU A 105 5.15 11.03 -0.32
C LEU A 105 3.79 11.00 0.37
N LYS A 106 3.07 12.13 0.43
CA LYS A 106 1.69 12.16 0.96
C LYS A 106 0.78 11.18 0.21
N HIS A 107 0.87 11.14 -1.12
CA HIS A 107 0.08 10.21 -1.91
C HIS A 107 0.47 8.74 -1.69
N MET A 108 1.75 8.44 -1.44
CA MET A 108 2.19 7.10 -1.07
C MET A 108 1.64 6.69 0.30
N TYR A 109 1.65 7.58 1.30
CA TYR A 109 1.01 7.31 2.60
C TYR A 109 -0.51 7.09 2.47
N GLU A 110 -1.19 7.80 1.57
CA GLU A 110 -2.62 7.57 1.33
C GLU A 110 -2.89 6.19 0.72
N VAL A 111 -2.01 5.70 -0.16
CA VAL A 111 -2.09 4.32 -0.69
C VAL A 111 -1.84 3.32 0.43
N ALA A 112 -0.83 3.54 1.26
CA ALA A 112 -0.53 2.68 2.40
C ALA A 112 -1.72 2.60 3.38
N LYS A 113 -2.36 3.74 3.66
CA LYS A 113 -3.56 3.84 4.49
C LYS A 113 -4.79 3.15 3.91
N SER A 114 -4.85 2.96 2.59
CA SER A 114 -5.97 2.28 1.93
C SER A 114 -5.90 0.73 1.99
N GLU A 115 -4.93 0.19 2.73
CA GLU A 115 -4.74 -1.26 2.96
C GLU A 115 -4.51 -2.06 1.67
N ILE A 116 -4.02 -1.42 0.61
CA ILE A 116 -3.64 -2.11 -0.62
C ILE A 116 -2.35 -2.90 -0.37
N PRO A 117 -2.31 -4.22 -0.63
CA PRO A 117 -1.09 -5.01 -0.49
C PRO A 117 0.08 -4.43 -1.29
N ILE A 118 1.28 -4.41 -0.69
CA ILE A 118 2.47 -3.79 -1.30
C ILE A 118 2.78 -4.37 -2.68
N GLU A 119 2.67 -5.69 -2.84
CA GLU A 119 2.91 -6.39 -4.10
C GLU A 119 1.97 -5.91 -5.21
N THR A 120 0.69 -5.72 -4.85
CA THR A 120 -0.32 -5.21 -5.79
C THR A 120 -0.04 -3.76 -6.16
N ALA A 121 0.42 -2.95 -5.20
CA ALA A 121 0.81 -1.57 -5.45
C ALA A 121 2.04 -1.47 -6.37
N LEU A 122 3.06 -2.31 -6.17
CA LEU A 122 4.24 -2.37 -7.03
C LEU A 122 3.90 -2.80 -8.45
N SER A 123 3.09 -3.86 -8.60
CA SER A 123 2.60 -4.30 -9.91
C SER A 123 1.78 -3.21 -10.60
N GLY A 124 0.87 -2.55 -9.88
CA GLY A 124 0.07 -1.45 -10.43
C GLY A 124 0.89 -0.21 -10.77
N LEU A 125 2.00 0.04 -10.06
CA LEU A 125 2.94 1.10 -10.39
C LEU A 125 3.63 0.82 -11.73
N HIS A 126 4.16 -0.40 -11.93
CA HIS A 126 4.76 -0.78 -13.21
C HIS A 126 3.75 -0.70 -14.35
N GLU A 127 2.55 -1.22 -14.14
CA GLU A 127 1.45 -1.16 -15.11
C GLU A 127 1.10 0.29 -15.48
N ALA A 128 1.05 1.20 -14.50
CA ALA A 128 0.75 2.61 -14.74
C ALA A 128 1.80 3.29 -15.64
N PHE A 129 3.09 2.94 -15.48
CA PHE A 129 4.16 3.45 -16.35
C PHE A 129 4.08 2.85 -17.76
N ASP A 130 3.77 1.56 -17.88
CA ASP A 130 3.71 0.87 -19.18
C ASP A 130 2.49 1.34 -20.02
N HIS A 131 1.37 1.65 -19.36
CA HIS A 131 0.17 2.20 -20.01
C HIS A 131 0.21 3.73 -20.19
N TYR A 132 1.27 4.40 -19.75
CA TYR A 132 1.37 5.85 -19.88
C TYR A 132 1.60 6.25 -21.33
N VAL A 133 0.63 6.95 -21.91
CA VAL A 133 0.74 7.52 -23.26
C VAL A 133 1.12 8.99 -23.14
N PRO A 134 2.39 9.36 -23.43
CA PRO A 134 2.83 10.75 -23.34
C PRO A 134 2.20 11.59 -24.45
N LYS A 135 1.91 12.86 -24.14
CA LYS A 135 1.40 13.81 -25.14
C LYS A 135 2.51 14.28 -26.10
N TYR A 136 3.73 14.41 -25.59
CA TYR A 136 4.90 14.83 -26.34
C TYR A 136 6.05 13.84 -26.17
N SER A 137 6.97 13.79 -27.14
CA SER A 137 8.15 12.93 -27.05
C SER A 137 8.99 13.28 -25.82
N GLY A 138 9.23 12.30 -24.95
CA GLY A 138 10.01 12.48 -23.73
C GLY A 138 9.21 12.89 -22.50
N ASP A 139 7.89 13.09 -22.61
CA ASP A 139 7.06 13.20 -21.42
C ASP A 139 7.01 11.85 -20.68
N THR A 140 7.09 11.92 -19.36
CA THR A 140 6.99 10.78 -18.45
C THR A 140 6.08 11.15 -17.28
N ILE A 141 5.65 10.15 -16.51
CA ILE A 141 4.89 10.40 -15.29
C ILE A 141 5.76 11.22 -14.32
N ARG A 142 5.30 12.43 -13.99
CA ARG A 142 6.06 13.36 -13.16
C ARG A 142 5.76 13.23 -11.67
N ALA A 143 4.54 12.86 -11.32
CA ALA A 143 4.03 12.88 -9.96
C ALA A 143 3.30 11.57 -9.65
N PHE A 144 3.40 11.13 -8.40
CA PHE A 144 2.78 9.91 -7.90
C PHE A 144 1.25 10.02 -7.83
N ALA A 145 0.70 11.24 -7.86
CA ALA A 145 -0.75 11.47 -7.91
C ALA A 145 -1.45 10.69 -9.04
N TYR A 146 -0.82 10.59 -10.22
CA TYR A 146 -1.34 9.81 -11.34
C TYR A 146 -1.40 8.31 -11.02
N ILE A 147 -0.32 7.78 -10.42
CA ILE A 147 -0.21 6.38 -10.06
C ILE A 147 -1.20 6.03 -8.95
N LYS A 148 -1.34 6.89 -7.94
CA LYS A 148 -2.35 6.76 -6.87
C LYS A 148 -3.74 6.57 -7.45
N GLN A 149 -4.14 7.38 -8.42
CA GLN A 149 -5.46 7.28 -9.04
C GLN A 149 -5.64 5.93 -9.78
N HIS A 150 -4.60 5.50 -10.51
CA HIS A 150 -4.62 4.20 -11.19
C HIS A 150 -4.74 3.03 -10.20
N LEU A 151 -4.00 3.08 -9.09
CA LEU A 151 -4.05 2.06 -8.04
C LEU A 151 -5.42 1.94 -7.40
N PHE A 152 -6.05 3.06 -7.04
CA PHE A 152 -7.40 3.05 -6.47
C PHE A 152 -8.44 2.51 -7.43
N TYR A 153 -8.34 2.89 -8.71
CA TYR A 153 -9.23 2.34 -9.73
C TYR A 153 -9.05 0.82 -9.88
N LYS A 154 -7.80 0.34 -10.01
CA LYS A 154 -7.49 -1.09 -10.14
C LYS A 154 -7.96 -1.88 -8.92
N HIS A 155 -7.70 -1.37 -7.73
CA HIS A 155 -8.14 -2.00 -6.48
C HIS A 155 -9.67 -2.09 -6.43
N TYR A 156 -10.38 -0.99 -6.71
CA TYR A 156 -11.84 -0.97 -6.73
C TYR A 156 -12.42 -1.99 -7.73
N VAL A 157 -11.93 -2.01 -8.97
CA VAL A 157 -12.39 -2.95 -10.00
C VAL A 157 -12.14 -4.40 -9.56
N THR A 158 -10.99 -4.67 -8.95
CA THR A 158 -10.64 -6.00 -8.45
C THR A 158 -11.58 -6.42 -7.32
N SER A 159 -11.86 -5.54 -6.36
CA SER A 159 -12.83 -5.80 -5.29
C SER A 159 -14.24 -6.05 -5.83
N GLN A 160 -14.69 -5.32 -6.86
CA GLN A 160 -15.99 -5.57 -7.48
C GLN A 160 -16.04 -6.95 -8.16
N ARG A 161 -14.96 -7.34 -8.85
CA ARG A 161 -14.87 -8.66 -9.49
C ARG A 161 -14.90 -9.79 -8.47
N THR A 162 -14.18 -9.68 -7.36
CA THR A 162 -14.18 -10.72 -6.33
C THR A 162 -15.56 -10.87 -5.67
N LEU A 163 -16.25 -9.77 -5.39
CA LEU A 163 -17.63 -9.81 -4.88
C LEU A 163 -18.60 -10.47 -5.87
N ALA A 164 -18.47 -10.17 -7.17
CA ALA A 164 -19.28 -10.80 -8.20
C ALA A 164 -19.00 -12.31 -8.31
N SER A 165 -17.72 -12.72 -8.29
CA SER A 165 -17.33 -14.14 -8.31
C SER A 165 -17.91 -14.90 -7.12
N GLN A 166 -17.79 -14.35 -5.91
CA GLN A 166 -18.35 -14.97 -4.70
C GLN A 166 -19.88 -15.14 -4.75
N GLN A 167 -20.60 -14.22 -5.41
CA GLN A 167 -22.03 -14.35 -5.62
C GLN A 167 -22.38 -15.46 -6.64
N THR A 168 -21.58 -15.61 -7.70
CA THR A 168 -21.76 -16.65 -8.72
C THR A 168 -21.27 -18.03 -8.30
N GLU A 169 -20.35 -18.10 -7.34
CA GLU A 169 -19.81 -19.34 -6.76
C GLU A 169 -20.76 -20.02 -5.78
N LYS A 170 -21.99 -19.51 -5.58
CA LYS A 170 -23.07 -20.37 -5.09
C LYS A 170 -23.12 -21.57 -6.03
N PRO A 171 -22.72 -22.78 -5.59
CA PRO A 171 -22.63 -23.90 -6.49
C PRO A 171 -24.00 -24.07 -7.09
N ILE A 172 -24.10 -23.88 -8.41
CA ILE A 172 -25.24 -24.37 -9.17
C ILE A 172 -25.20 -25.86 -8.88
N SER A 173 -26.00 -26.29 -7.89
CA SER A 173 -26.05 -27.67 -7.53
C SER A 173 -26.63 -28.36 -8.74
N TYR A 174 -25.76 -29.00 -9.52
CA TYR A 174 -26.16 -30.00 -10.49
C TYR A 174 -26.62 -31.23 -9.70
N ALA A 175 -27.63 -31.05 -8.84
CA ALA A 175 -28.53 -32.13 -8.53
C ALA A 175 -28.97 -32.63 -9.90
N SER A 176 -28.58 -33.86 -10.21
CA SER A 176 -28.83 -34.56 -11.47
C SER A 176 -30.33 -34.72 -11.66
N LYS A 177 -31.02 -33.61 -11.98
CA LYS A 177 -32.38 -33.63 -12.47
C LYS A 177 -32.27 -34.28 -13.83
N LYS A 178 -32.53 -35.59 -13.88
CA LYS A 178 -32.80 -36.32 -15.11
C LYS A 178 -33.72 -35.42 -15.93
N ARG A 179 -33.20 -34.83 -17.00
CA ARG A 179 -33.96 -33.94 -17.85
C ARG A 179 -35.13 -34.77 -18.36
N VAL A 180 -36.35 -34.40 -17.97
CA VAL A 180 -37.56 -34.93 -18.62
C VAL A 180 -37.51 -34.35 -20.02
N VAL A 181 -36.96 -35.13 -20.95
CA VAL A 181 -36.97 -34.82 -22.37
C VAL A 181 -38.43 -34.89 -22.77
N ARG A 182 -39.09 -33.73 -22.85
CA ARG A 182 -40.31 -33.63 -23.63
C ARG A 182 -39.90 -33.91 -25.07
N LYS A 183 -40.34 -35.04 -25.59
CA LYS A 183 -40.27 -35.32 -27.02
C LYS A 183 -41.20 -34.30 -27.68
N GLU A 184 -40.62 -33.18 -28.11
CA GLU A 184 -41.25 -32.33 -29.12
C GLU A 184 -41.61 -33.27 -30.28
N LEU A 185 -42.87 -33.25 -30.70
CA LEU A 185 -43.28 -33.92 -31.93
C LEU A 185 -42.57 -33.18 -33.07
N THR A 186 -41.37 -33.66 -33.43
CA THR A 186 -40.68 -33.18 -34.63
C THR A 186 -41.60 -33.47 -35.81
N PRO A 187 -42.07 -32.44 -36.52
CA PRO A 187 -42.94 -32.64 -37.66
C PRO A 187 -42.27 -33.54 -38.71
N ASP A 188 -43.05 -34.42 -39.32
CA ASP A 188 -42.51 -35.47 -40.20
C ASP A 188 -41.78 -34.91 -41.43
N TRP A 189 -42.03 -33.66 -41.83
CA TRP A 189 -41.30 -32.96 -42.91
C TRP A 189 -39.82 -32.66 -42.58
N LEU A 190 -39.37 -32.84 -41.33
CA LEU A 190 -37.97 -32.65 -40.93
C LEU A 190 -37.14 -33.95 -41.00
N ARG A 191 -37.78 -35.13 -41.04
CA ARG A 191 -37.08 -36.42 -41.02
C ARG A 191 -36.65 -36.91 -42.40
N GLU A 192 -37.30 -36.45 -43.47
CA GLU A 192 -36.99 -36.89 -44.84
C GLU A 192 -35.57 -36.49 -45.31
N ASN A 193 -34.93 -35.53 -44.63
CA ASN A 193 -33.56 -35.11 -44.94
C ASN A 193 -32.47 -35.87 -44.14
N GLU A 194 -32.83 -36.71 -43.15
CA GLU A 194 -31.86 -37.45 -42.33
C GLU A 194 -31.46 -38.81 -42.96
N GLU A 195 -32.23 -39.36 -43.89
CA GLU A 195 -31.88 -40.62 -44.56
C GLU A 195 -30.77 -40.49 -45.63
N ALA A 196 -30.27 -39.26 -45.86
CA ALA A 196 -29.26 -38.98 -46.89
C ALA A 196 -27.97 -38.29 -46.38
N ALA A 197 -27.64 -38.39 -45.09
CA ALA A 197 -26.37 -37.87 -44.57
C ALA A 197 -25.47 -39.02 -44.03
N PRO A 198 -24.38 -39.40 -44.73
CA PRO A 198 -23.38 -40.28 -44.15
C PRO A 198 -22.75 -39.62 -42.93
N LEU A 199 -22.73 -40.38 -41.82
CA LEU A 199 -22.11 -40.06 -40.53
C LEU A 199 -20.80 -39.28 -40.72
N ALA A 200 -20.74 -38.06 -40.17
CA ALA A 200 -19.52 -37.27 -40.10
C ALA A 200 -18.37 -38.14 -39.55
N PRO A 201 -17.19 -38.16 -40.20
CA PRO A 201 -16.10 -39.03 -39.79
C PRO A 201 -15.64 -38.66 -38.38
N ALA A 202 -15.58 -39.66 -37.51
CA ALA A 202 -14.89 -39.56 -36.23
C ALA A 202 -13.49 -38.97 -36.47
N PHE A 203 -13.15 -37.96 -35.67
CA PHE A 203 -11.86 -37.26 -35.67
C PHE A 203 -10.74 -38.31 -35.73
N LYS A 204 -10.07 -38.43 -36.88
CA LYS A 204 -8.94 -39.34 -37.03
C LYS A 204 -7.76 -38.66 -36.37
N ASP A 205 -7.04 -39.37 -35.52
CA ASP A 205 -5.70 -38.97 -35.13
C ASP A 205 -4.87 -38.86 -36.41
N ASP A 206 -4.65 -37.62 -36.88
CA ASP A 206 -3.92 -37.35 -38.10
C ASP A 206 -2.45 -37.74 -37.85
N ALA A 207 -2.08 -38.95 -38.24
CA ALA A 207 -0.73 -39.49 -38.10
C ALA A 207 0.34 -38.53 -38.66
N HIS A 208 -0.03 -37.71 -39.64
CA HIS A 208 0.77 -36.62 -40.20
C HIS A 208 1.18 -35.58 -39.14
N PHE A 209 0.27 -35.20 -38.24
CA PHE A 209 0.53 -34.22 -37.19
C PHE A 209 1.53 -34.74 -36.14
N GLU A 210 1.42 -36.02 -35.78
CA GLU A 210 2.37 -36.65 -34.84
C GLU A 210 3.76 -36.85 -35.47
N GLU A 211 3.85 -37.07 -36.79
CA GLU A 211 5.14 -37.10 -37.51
C GLU A 211 5.81 -35.71 -37.55
N GLU A 212 5.06 -34.64 -37.83
CA GLU A 212 5.60 -33.28 -37.83
C GLU A 212 6.07 -32.86 -36.44
N LYS A 213 5.31 -33.21 -35.40
CA LYS A 213 5.67 -32.96 -34.00
C LYS A 213 6.98 -33.66 -33.61
N LYS A 214 7.19 -34.90 -34.03
CA LYS A 214 8.47 -35.62 -33.80
C LYS A 214 9.63 -34.95 -34.53
N LYS A 215 9.44 -34.58 -35.80
CA LYS A 215 10.48 -33.90 -36.60
C LYS A 215 10.90 -32.56 -35.99
N LEU A 216 9.93 -31.81 -35.46
CA LEU A 216 10.22 -30.55 -34.76
C LEU A 216 11.04 -30.79 -33.48
N ALA A 217 10.70 -31.81 -32.69
CA ALA A 217 11.43 -32.15 -31.48
C ALA A 217 12.89 -32.55 -31.77
N GLU A 218 13.15 -33.29 -32.83
CA GLU A 218 14.51 -33.65 -33.25
C GLU A 218 15.31 -32.43 -33.71
N SER A 219 14.68 -31.49 -34.42
CA SER A 219 15.32 -30.24 -34.86
C SER A 219 15.76 -29.38 -33.68
N LEU A 220 14.92 -29.28 -32.64
CA LEU A 220 15.23 -28.53 -31.42
C LEU A 220 16.40 -29.17 -30.66
N ARG A 221 16.40 -30.50 -30.55
CA ARG A 221 17.48 -31.24 -29.88
C ARG A 221 18.83 -31.07 -30.58
N LYS A 222 18.83 -31.01 -31.92
CA LYS A 222 20.04 -30.75 -32.71
C LYS A 222 20.57 -29.34 -32.48
N LEU A 223 19.69 -28.34 -32.48
CA LEU A 223 20.05 -26.94 -32.18
C LEU A 223 20.62 -26.78 -30.77
N GLU A 224 20.03 -27.47 -29.79
CA GLU A 224 20.52 -27.48 -28.42
C GLU A 224 21.93 -28.09 -28.30
N GLN A 225 22.21 -29.16 -29.03
CA GLN A 225 23.56 -29.74 -29.09
C GLN A 225 24.56 -28.82 -29.80
N GLU A 226 24.15 -28.13 -30.87
CA GLU A 226 24.99 -27.19 -31.60
C GLU A 226 25.33 -25.94 -30.76
N LEU A 227 24.38 -25.45 -29.98
CA LEU A 227 24.61 -24.39 -28.99
C LEU A 227 25.50 -24.81 -27.82
N LYS A 228 25.51 -26.11 -27.47
CA LYS A 228 26.33 -26.63 -26.37
C LYS A 228 27.78 -26.93 -26.79
N ASN A 229 28.00 -27.13 -28.08
CA ASN A 229 29.31 -27.42 -28.66
C ASN A 229 30.04 -26.17 -29.19
N ASN A 230 29.37 -25.01 -29.24
CA ASN A 230 29.96 -23.68 -29.47
C ASN A 230 30.16 -22.95 -28.14
#